data_AF-A0A955RS87-F1
#
_entry.id   AF-A0A955RS87-F1
#
_cell.length_a   1.000
_cell.length_b   1.000
_cell.length_c   1.000
_cell.angle_alpha   90.00
_cell.angle_beta   90.00
_cell.angle_gamma   90.00
#
_symmetry.space_group_name_H-M   'P 1'
#
loop_
_entity.id
_entity.type
_entity.pdbx_description
1 polymer ?
#
loop_
_entity_poly.entity_id
_entity_poly.type
_entity_poly.pdbx_seq_one_letter_code
_entity_poly.pdbx_strand_id
1 'polypeptide(L)'
;MIAAVVMILAFVGIMLTYIRCLELNEMSRNKSLATRAAKSRMEQINNSDYTQLTANFHAVPFFEAGINGAGVSYIDATDPELVQITVTFCWAQRSGLVIGEDSDLDGVLDAGEDTNGNGMLDSSVQLVTFRYDE
;
A
#
# COMPACT_ATOMS: atom_id res chain seq x y z
N MET A 1 46.17 3.69 20.52
CA MET A 1 45.69 3.30 19.17
C MET A 1 44.47 2.40 19.22
N ILE A 2 44.45 1.31 20.01
CA ILE A 2 43.29 0.39 20.12
C ILE A 2 42.00 1.12 20.56
N ALA A 3 42.06 1.97 21.59
CA ALA A 3 40.89 2.73 22.05
C ALA A 3 40.28 3.65 20.96
N ALA A 4 41.12 4.21 20.08
CA ALA A 4 40.65 5.04 18.97
C ALA A 4 39.93 4.20 17.90
N VAL A 5 40.42 2.98 17.60
CA VAL A 5 39.76 2.06 16.66
C VAL A 5 38.39 1.62 17.18
N VAL A 6 38.30 1.30 18.47
CA VAL A 6 37.02 0.93 19.10
C VAL A 6 36.01 2.08 19.04
N MET A 7 36.47 3.32 19.29
CA MET A 7 35.61 4.50 19.23
C MET A 7 35.09 4.77 17.80
N ILE A 8 35.93 4.63 16.78
CA ILE A 8 35.52 4.80 15.38
C ILE A 8 34.45 3.77 14.99
N LEU A 9 34.65 2.50 15.32
CA LEU A 9 33.69 1.44 15.02
C LEU A 9 32.35 1.67 15.74
N ALA A 10 32.39 2.08 17.01
CA ALA A 10 31.19 2.41 17.77
C ALA A 10 30.43 3.60 17.15
N PHE A 11 31.15 4.65 16.73
CA PHE A 11 30.53 5.83 16.12
C PHE A 11 29.88 5.51 14.77
N VAL A 12 30.56 4.74 13.91
CA VAL A 12 30.01 4.27 12.64
C VAL A 12 28.76 3.41 12.88
N GLY A 13 28.80 2.51 13.86
CA GLY A 13 27.66 1.70 14.24
C GLY A 13 26.44 2.55 14.63
N ILE A 14 26.62 3.53 15.52
CA ILE A 14 25.54 4.43 15.96
C ILE A 14 24.98 5.24 14.78
N MET A 15 25.84 5.74 13.90
CA MET A 15 25.41 6.51 12.73
C MET A 15 24.59 5.65 11.75
N LEU A 16 24.98 4.41 11.50
CA LEU A 16 24.22 3.47 10.67
C LEU A 16 22.86 3.14 11.30
N THR A 17 22.83 2.88 12.61
CA THR A 17 21.57 2.65 13.32
C THR A 17 20.64 3.86 13.22
N TYR A 18 21.16 5.07 13.37
CA TYR A 18 20.37 6.29 13.25
C TYR A 18 19.72 6.44 11.87
N ILE A 19 20.46 6.18 10.79
CA ILE A 19 19.91 6.21 9.41
C ILE A 19 18.77 5.19 9.26
N ARG A 20 18.94 3.96 9.76
CA ARG A 20 17.89 2.94 9.73
C ARG A 20 16.65 3.34 10.52
N CYS A 21 16.82 4.01 11.66
CA CYS A 21 15.68 4.54 12.41
C CYS A 21 14.92 5.62 11.64
N LEU A 22 15.60 6.47 10.87
CA LEU A 22 14.93 7.46 10.01
C LEU A 22 14.11 6.78 8.91
N GLU A 23 14.66 5.77 8.24
CA GLU A 23 13.95 4.98 7.23
C GLU A 23 12.72 4.27 7.80
N LEU A 24 12.86 3.66 8.99
CA LEU A 24 11.76 3.00 9.69
C LEU A 24 10.66 3.99 10.10
N ASN A 25 11.03 5.18 10.57
CA ASN A 25 10.06 6.22 10.92
C ASN A 25 9.28 6.69 9.67
N GLU A 26 9.97 6.87 8.55
CA GLU A 26 9.31 7.18 7.28
C GLU A 26 8.37 6.06 6.82
N MET A 27 8.84 4.81 6.83
CA MET A 27 8.01 3.66 6.48
C MET A 27 6.76 3.60 7.37
N SER A 28 6.91 3.82 8.68
CA SER A 28 5.78 3.85 9.61
C SER A 28 4.79 4.97 9.26
N ARG A 29 5.28 6.17 8.96
CA ARG A 29 4.44 7.31 8.57
C ARG A 29 3.68 7.02 7.27
N ASN A 30 4.39 6.56 6.24
CA ASN A 30 3.82 6.28 4.92
C ASN A 30 2.81 5.12 5.01
N LYS A 31 3.11 4.07 5.79
CA LYS A 31 2.16 2.98 6.05
C LYS A 31 0.88 3.46 6.73
N SER A 32 0.98 4.41 7.68
CA SER A 32 -0.20 5.03 8.31
C SER A 32 -1.03 5.84 7.31
N LEU A 33 -0.39 6.60 6.40
CA LEU A 33 -1.09 7.34 5.34
C LEU A 33 -1.78 6.41 4.34
N ALA A 34 -1.06 5.38 3.86
CA ALA A 34 -1.61 4.36 2.97
C ALA A 34 -2.79 3.63 3.61
N THR A 35 -2.69 3.26 4.90
CA THR A 35 -3.80 2.63 5.64
C THR A 35 -4.99 3.57 5.78
N ARG A 36 -4.76 4.87 6.01
CA ARG A 36 -5.83 5.87 6.04
C ARG A 36 -6.53 5.97 4.69
N ALA A 37 -5.76 6.03 3.60
CA ALA A 37 -6.29 6.10 2.24
C ALA A 37 -7.13 4.87 1.90
N ALA A 38 -6.61 3.67 2.19
CA ALA A 38 -7.32 2.42 1.99
C ALA A 38 -8.62 2.35 2.81
N LYS A 39 -8.59 2.78 4.08
CA LYS A 39 -9.81 2.89 4.91
C LYS A 39 -10.80 3.90 4.34
N SER A 40 -10.33 5.08 3.92
CA SER A 40 -11.19 6.10 3.31
C SER A 40 -11.86 5.57 2.04
N ARG A 41 -11.13 4.83 1.21
CA ARG A 41 -11.70 4.16 0.02
C ARG A 41 -12.73 3.11 0.42
N MET A 42 -12.45 2.33 1.45
CA MET A 42 -13.39 1.34 1.98
C MET A 42 -14.69 1.99 2.45
N GLU A 43 -14.62 3.12 3.16
CA GLU A 43 -15.80 3.86 3.58
C GLU A 43 -16.59 4.45 2.40
N GLN A 44 -15.92 4.91 1.34
CA GLN A 44 -16.60 5.36 0.12
C GLN A 44 -17.37 4.22 -0.54
N ILE A 45 -16.77 3.03 -0.60
CA ILE A 45 -17.40 1.81 -1.13
C ILE A 45 -18.60 1.43 -0.25
N ASN A 46 -18.44 1.46 1.06
CA ASN A 46 -19.51 1.11 2.01
C ASN A 46 -20.71 2.07 1.91
N ASN A 47 -20.49 3.35 1.66
CA ASN A 47 -21.54 4.36 1.51
C ASN A 47 -22.12 4.46 0.09
N SER A 48 -21.75 3.56 -0.82
CA SER A 48 -22.24 3.57 -2.20
C SER A 48 -23.25 2.44 -2.47
N ASP A 49 -24.06 2.62 -3.51
CA ASP A 49 -25.08 1.66 -3.91
C ASP A 49 -24.44 0.34 -4.37
N TYR A 50 -24.98 -0.80 -3.93
CA TYR A 50 -24.46 -2.13 -4.23
C TYR A 50 -24.33 -2.40 -5.74
N THR A 51 -25.33 -1.96 -6.52
CA THR A 51 -25.36 -2.14 -7.97
C THR A 51 -24.29 -1.36 -8.73
N GLN A 52 -23.72 -0.32 -8.13
CA GLN A 52 -22.71 0.55 -8.76
C GLN A 52 -21.28 0.24 -8.31
N LEU A 53 -21.10 -0.69 -7.36
CA LEU A 53 -19.80 -1.03 -6.79
C LEU A 53 -18.78 -1.38 -7.86
N THR A 54 -19.07 -2.38 -8.67
CA THR A 54 -18.15 -2.84 -9.72
C THR A 54 -17.88 -1.74 -10.74
N ALA A 55 -18.90 -0.98 -11.16
CA ALA A 55 -18.74 0.04 -12.20
C ALA A 55 -17.88 1.24 -11.76
N ASN A 56 -18.00 1.66 -10.49
CA ASN A 56 -17.36 2.88 -10.01
C ASN A 56 -16.03 2.64 -9.28
N PHE A 57 -15.80 1.42 -8.79
CA PHE A 57 -14.69 1.14 -7.88
C PHE A 57 -13.78 -0.01 -8.32
N HIS A 58 -14.21 -0.94 -9.18
CA HIS A 58 -13.36 -2.05 -9.60
C HIS A 58 -12.23 -1.57 -10.52
N ALA A 59 -10.98 -1.88 -10.14
CA ALA A 59 -9.76 -1.50 -10.85
C ALA A 59 -9.65 0.02 -11.11
N VAL A 60 -10.25 0.83 -10.24
CA VAL A 60 -10.18 2.29 -10.32
C VAL A 60 -9.11 2.80 -9.36
N PRO A 61 -8.07 3.50 -9.86
CA PRO A 61 -7.00 4.03 -9.03
C PRO A 61 -7.47 5.21 -8.18
N PHE A 62 -6.84 5.39 -7.03
CA PHE A 62 -7.02 6.54 -6.16
C PHE A 62 -5.69 6.95 -5.53
N PHE A 63 -5.56 8.25 -5.21
CA PHE A 63 -4.31 8.85 -4.74
C PHE A 63 -4.51 9.53 -3.39
N GLU A 64 -3.48 9.49 -2.55
CA GLU A 64 -3.50 10.13 -1.23
C GLU A 64 -2.49 11.28 -1.18
N ALA A 65 -2.92 12.43 -0.67
CA ALA A 65 -2.03 13.57 -0.52
C ALA A 65 -0.94 13.32 0.54
N GLY A 66 0.31 13.63 0.19
CA GLY A 66 1.46 13.54 1.11
C GLY A 66 2.20 12.21 1.08
N ILE A 67 1.85 11.31 0.16
CA ILE A 67 2.59 10.09 -0.15
C ILE A 67 2.66 9.93 -1.68
N ASN A 68 3.81 9.50 -2.20
CA ASN A 68 3.93 9.16 -3.62
C ASN A 68 3.50 7.70 -3.79
N GLY A 69 2.27 7.47 -4.21
CA GLY A 69 1.72 6.14 -4.36
C GLY A 69 0.28 6.16 -4.84
N ALA A 70 -0.15 5.02 -5.36
CA ALA A 70 -1.49 4.77 -5.82
C ALA A 70 -2.10 3.61 -5.06
N GLY A 71 -3.40 3.70 -4.83
CA GLY A 71 -4.20 2.57 -4.39
C GLY A 71 -5.19 2.18 -5.45
N VAL A 72 -5.63 0.93 -5.38
CA VAL A 72 -6.66 0.39 -6.27
C VAL A 72 -7.60 -0.48 -5.45
N SER A 73 -8.87 -0.46 -5.83
CA SER A 73 -9.91 -1.30 -5.25
C SER A 73 -10.32 -2.39 -6.25
N TYR A 74 -10.28 -3.63 -5.83
CA TYR A 74 -10.76 -4.79 -6.57
C TYR A 74 -12.05 -5.28 -5.94
N ILE A 75 -13.00 -5.60 -6.78
CA ILE A 75 -14.33 -6.03 -6.40
C ILE A 75 -14.59 -7.33 -7.11
N ASP A 76 -14.71 -8.40 -6.32
CA ASP A 76 -15.11 -9.71 -6.79
C ASP A 76 -16.59 -9.93 -6.43
N ALA A 77 -17.43 -9.93 -7.45
CA ALA A 77 -18.88 -10.15 -7.37
C ALA A 77 -19.27 -11.51 -7.98
N THR A 78 -18.39 -12.51 -7.87
CA THR A 78 -18.68 -13.87 -8.36
C THR A 78 -19.92 -14.47 -7.69
N ASP A 79 -20.15 -14.14 -6.41
CA ASP A 79 -21.39 -14.44 -5.71
C ASP A 79 -22.35 -13.24 -5.81
N PRO A 80 -23.60 -13.42 -6.29
CA PRO A 80 -24.57 -12.33 -6.41
C PRO A 80 -24.97 -11.71 -5.06
N GLU A 81 -24.94 -12.47 -3.96
CA GLU A 81 -25.36 -12.00 -2.63
C GLU A 81 -24.19 -11.54 -1.76
N LEU A 82 -22.95 -11.82 -2.18
CA LEU A 82 -21.74 -11.52 -1.43
C LEU A 82 -20.63 -10.98 -2.33
N VAL A 83 -20.22 -9.75 -2.09
CA VAL A 83 -19.11 -9.12 -2.80
C VAL A 83 -17.89 -9.04 -1.89
N GLN A 84 -16.76 -9.54 -2.38
CA GLN A 84 -15.47 -9.35 -1.75
C GLN A 84 -14.83 -8.08 -2.30
N ILE A 85 -14.49 -7.16 -1.40
CA ILE A 85 -13.81 -5.91 -1.72
C ILE A 85 -12.40 -5.99 -1.17
N THR A 86 -11.42 -5.86 -2.05
CA THR A 86 -10.00 -5.80 -1.70
C THR A 86 -9.45 -4.44 -2.07
N VAL A 87 -8.98 -3.67 -1.10
CA VAL A 87 -8.34 -2.38 -1.34
C VAL A 87 -6.86 -2.51 -1.03
N THR A 88 -6.02 -2.23 -2.01
CA THR A 88 -4.56 -2.25 -1.88
C THR A 88 -4.02 -0.83 -2.02
N PHE A 89 -2.84 -0.56 -1.44
CA PHE A 89 -2.15 0.71 -1.63
C PHE A 89 -0.64 0.50 -1.74
N CYS A 90 -0.07 0.91 -2.87
CA CYS A 90 1.34 0.84 -3.19
C CYS A 90 1.98 2.23 -3.10
N TRP A 91 3.25 2.31 -2.71
CA TRP A 91 3.92 3.61 -2.60
C TRP A 91 5.44 3.52 -2.72
N ALA A 92 6.07 4.61 -3.14
CA ALA A 92 7.51 4.80 -3.05
C ALA A 92 7.93 5.44 -1.72
N GLN A 93 9.00 4.92 -1.15
CA GLN A 93 9.77 5.59 -0.11
C GLN A 93 10.69 6.65 -0.70
N ARG A 94 11.17 7.59 0.12
CA ARG A 94 12.16 8.59 -0.29
C ARG A 94 13.48 7.97 -0.78
N SER A 95 13.82 6.76 -0.34
CA SER A 95 14.97 6.01 -0.83
C SER A 95 14.84 5.54 -2.28
N GLY A 96 13.63 5.66 -2.88
CA GLY A 96 13.29 5.10 -4.19
C GLY A 96 12.80 3.66 -4.14
N LEU A 97 12.76 3.04 -2.96
CA LEU A 97 12.17 1.72 -2.78
C LEU A 97 10.64 1.81 -2.92
N VAL A 98 10.09 1.06 -3.87
CA VAL A 98 8.65 0.85 -4.01
C VAL A 98 8.20 -0.25 -3.04
N ILE A 99 7.08 0.00 -2.35
CA ILE A 99 6.40 -0.93 -1.47
C ILE A 99 5.08 -1.33 -2.12
N GLY A 100 5.01 -2.59 -2.54
CA GLY A 100 3.92 -3.14 -3.34
C GLY A 100 4.42 -3.61 -4.71
N GLU A 101 3.51 -4.20 -5.48
CA GLU A 101 3.78 -4.71 -6.83
C GLU A 101 3.73 -3.62 -7.91
N ASP A 102 2.95 -2.57 -7.68
CA ASP A 102 2.78 -1.40 -8.55
C ASP A 102 4.09 -0.59 -8.59
N SER A 103 4.88 -0.83 -9.63
CA SER A 103 6.26 -0.40 -9.78
C SER A 103 6.37 1.03 -10.29
N ASP A 104 5.39 1.48 -11.08
CA ASP A 104 5.34 2.84 -11.62
C ASP A 104 4.36 3.77 -10.88
N LEU A 105 3.57 3.23 -9.95
CA LEU A 105 2.66 3.92 -9.03
C LEU A 105 1.49 4.61 -9.74
N ASP A 106 0.96 4.01 -10.80
CA ASP A 106 -0.20 4.50 -11.52
C ASP A 106 -1.54 3.89 -11.05
N GLY A 107 -1.47 2.82 -10.25
CA GLY A 107 -2.62 2.09 -9.70
C GLY A 107 -3.33 1.19 -10.72
N VAL A 108 -2.66 0.84 -11.81
CA VAL A 108 -3.06 -0.12 -12.83
C VAL A 108 -2.15 -1.34 -12.71
N LEU A 109 -2.69 -2.54 -12.97
CA LEU A 109 -1.87 -3.75 -12.98
C LEU A 109 -1.18 -3.89 -14.33
N ASP A 110 0.12 -3.64 -14.38
CA ASP A 110 0.91 -3.75 -15.61
C ASP A 110 1.56 -5.12 -15.82
N ALA A 111 2.00 -5.35 -17.06
CA ALA A 111 2.68 -6.58 -17.44
C ALA A 111 4.00 -6.75 -16.67
N GLY A 112 4.02 -7.74 -15.78
CA GLY A 112 5.20 -8.08 -14.96
C GLY A 112 5.13 -7.59 -13.52
N GLU A 113 4.07 -6.89 -13.13
CA GLU A 113 3.84 -6.46 -11.74
C GLU A 113 3.17 -7.55 -10.90
N ASP A 114 2.24 -8.30 -11.52
CA ASP A 114 1.56 -9.44 -10.90
C ASP A 114 2.55 -10.60 -10.65
N THR A 115 3.23 -10.57 -9.50
CA THR A 115 4.30 -11.53 -9.20
C THR A 115 3.75 -12.89 -8.78
N ASN A 116 2.52 -12.92 -8.24
CA ASN A 116 1.89 -14.13 -7.73
C ASN A 116 0.81 -14.71 -8.65
N GLY A 117 0.39 -13.99 -9.69
CA GLY A 117 -0.55 -14.43 -10.71
C GLY A 117 -2.02 -14.37 -10.30
N ASN A 118 -2.39 -13.51 -9.33
CA ASN A 118 -3.76 -13.40 -8.84
C ASN A 118 -4.60 -12.35 -9.58
N GLY A 119 -4.02 -11.62 -10.54
CA GLY A 119 -4.70 -10.58 -11.31
C GLY A 119 -5.01 -9.31 -10.51
N MET A 120 -4.33 -9.06 -9.41
CA MET A 120 -4.51 -7.90 -8.53
C MET A 120 -3.15 -7.36 -8.06
N LEU A 121 -3.08 -6.06 -7.81
CA LEU A 121 -1.90 -5.46 -7.18
C LEU A 121 -1.86 -5.81 -5.68
N ASP A 122 -0.74 -6.37 -5.22
CA ASP A 122 -0.51 -6.65 -3.82
C ASP A 122 0.46 -5.67 -3.15
N SER A 123 0.19 -5.40 -1.87
CA SER A 123 1.01 -4.54 -1.03
C SER A 123 0.91 -4.91 0.44
N SER A 124 1.86 -4.43 1.24
CA SER A 124 1.84 -4.57 2.70
C SER A 124 0.68 -3.82 3.38
N VAL A 125 -0.02 -2.96 2.64
CA VAL A 125 -1.28 -2.32 3.03
C VAL A 125 -2.37 -2.84 2.10
N GLN A 126 -3.10 -3.84 2.59
CA GLN A 126 -4.25 -4.41 1.93
C GLN A 126 -5.37 -4.59 2.96
N LEU A 127 -6.58 -4.21 2.59
CA LEU A 127 -7.79 -4.38 3.38
C LEU A 127 -8.78 -5.21 2.58
N VAL A 128 -9.26 -6.29 3.17
CA VAL A 128 -10.28 -7.15 2.57
C VAL A 128 -11.52 -7.08 3.45
N THR A 129 -12.67 -6.84 2.83
CA THR A 129 -13.98 -6.92 3.49
C THR A 129 -14.96 -7.65 2.60
N PHE A 130 -16.01 -8.16 3.23
CA PHE A 130 -17.14 -8.76 2.55
C PHE A 130 -18.38 -7.90 2.80
N ARG A 131 -19.17 -7.68 1.76
CA ARG A 131 -20.44 -6.94 1.84
C ARG A 131 -21.54 -7.77 1.21
N TYR A 132 -22.67 -7.85 1.91
CA TYR A 132 -23.88 -8.50 1.42
C TYR A 132 -24.76 -7.53 0.64
N ASP A 133 -25.52 -8.04 -0.31
CA ASP A 133 -26.68 -7.32 -0.87
C ASP A 133 -27.79 -7.28 0.20
N GLU A 134 -28.36 -6.10 0.48
CA GLU A 134 -29.44 -5.92 1.47
C GLU A 134 -30.83 -6.04 0.84
#